data_AF-A0A3E5AR47-F1
#
_entry.id   AF-A0A3E5AR47-F1
#
_cell.length_a   1.000
_cell.length_b   1.000
_cell.length_c   1.000
_cell.angle_alpha   90.00
_cell.angle_beta   90.00
_cell.angle_gamma   90.00
#
_symmetry.space_group_name_H-M   'P 1'
#
loop_
_entity.id
_entity.type
_entity.pdbx_description
1 polymer ?
#
loop_
_entity_poly.entity_id
_entity_poly.type
_entity_poly.pdbx_seq_one_letter_code
_entity_poly.pdbx_strand_id
1 'polypeptide(L)'
;MLIIYKKSMRNLIVIKKAINWIKKKYNNDKPLRIEWIMVGIISFIVLCFFLHGDTENLIKWSLNMFDVTVKGKPLDFYRYSIENPNMAWDKYVSGTLYSLIIWAIWNIPIGIIKTIFGVKVLNNPLVYIWGKLFLVFCLCITMFFVNKIVKKITGDVNSAKWAMFLLASSVFIYIGVYYGGQNDIVICAFATAAVYCLMDGRNKWFYFLAGMAISVKYFFFIPYVAIILLLEKRVLRIIYKIVLGIIPTGIYWLITRACPMVSESASQGSPISVLLKEMVGGAFPVVYNNSISLFIGMLLILYILAYLTSPQNDDEKYRYVIYYIVATSLAMLLFSIFQYYRVVMVCPFIAILMVIDKEKYRINVIMETIISISLFIILIIQSGAYLFVSRVINKNVLKFVFGTSGVEGYFSLGMDISRWISNDMLTILLQIFATVVVILSIFILVLNYPRAKLEFLDIPSIKMERWIYWVRTLVVVIPVFYVLGRMIV
;
A
#
# COMPACT_ATOMS: atom_id res chain seq x y z
N MET A 1 -10.27 63.28 -7.12
CA MET A 1 -9.53 62.37 -8.03
C MET A 1 -8.23 61.81 -7.44
N LEU A 2 -7.29 62.64 -6.95
CA LEU A 2 -5.99 62.19 -6.41
C LEU A 2 -6.07 61.15 -5.27
N ILE A 3 -7.07 61.25 -4.38
CA ILE A 3 -7.25 60.31 -3.25
C ILE A 3 -7.66 58.91 -3.72
N ILE A 4 -8.49 58.82 -4.76
CA ILE A 4 -8.96 57.55 -5.34
C ILE A 4 -7.79 56.84 -6.05
N TYR A 5 -6.95 57.60 -6.76
CA TYR A 5 -5.77 57.08 -7.44
C TYR A 5 -4.72 56.54 -6.45
N LYS A 6 -4.48 57.25 -5.33
CA LYS A 6 -3.59 56.82 -4.25
C LYS A 6 -4.07 55.53 -3.56
N LYS A 7 -5.39 55.38 -3.37
CA LYS A 7 -6.01 54.18 -2.78
C LYS A 7 -5.92 52.97 -3.73
N SER A 8 -6.16 53.18 -5.03
CA SER A 8 -6.03 52.16 -6.07
C SER A 8 -4.58 51.64 -6.19
N MET A 9 -3.59 52.55 -6.25
CA MET A 9 -2.16 52.17 -6.26
C MET A 9 -1.73 51.43 -4.99
N ARG A 10 -2.22 51.83 -3.81
CA ARG A 10 -1.94 51.14 -2.54
C ARG A 10 -2.51 49.71 -2.53
N ASN A 11 -3.72 49.52 -3.06
CA ASN A 11 -4.35 48.20 -3.20
C ASN A 11 -3.56 47.31 -4.18
N LEU A 12 -3.11 47.85 -5.32
CA LEU A 12 -2.28 47.13 -6.30
C LEU A 12 -0.93 46.69 -5.72
N ILE A 13 -0.31 47.53 -4.88
CA ILE A 13 0.93 47.19 -4.17
C ILE A 13 0.69 46.07 -3.13
N VAL A 14 -0.42 46.12 -2.40
CA VAL A 14 -0.79 45.06 -1.45
C VAL A 14 -1.06 43.74 -2.17
N ILE A 15 -1.79 43.76 -3.29
CA ILE A 15 -2.07 42.57 -4.11
C ILE A 15 -0.76 42.02 -4.69
N LYS A 16 0.12 42.85 -5.24
CA LYS A 16 1.41 42.41 -5.78
C LYS A 16 2.32 41.84 -4.69
N LYS A 17 2.34 42.44 -3.49
CA LYS A 17 3.04 41.89 -2.32
C LYS A 17 2.43 40.56 -1.86
N ALA A 18 1.10 40.43 -1.84
CA ALA A 18 0.41 39.20 -1.51
C ALA A 18 0.71 38.10 -2.55
N ILE A 19 0.67 38.40 -3.85
CA ILE A 19 1.03 37.47 -4.93
C ILE A 19 2.50 37.05 -4.81
N ASN A 20 3.42 37.98 -4.59
CA ASN A 20 4.84 37.65 -4.41
C ASN A 20 5.08 36.83 -3.14
N TRP A 21 4.36 37.12 -2.07
CA TRP A 21 4.40 36.33 -0.84
C TRP A 21 3.85 34.91 -1.05
N ILE A 22 2.73 34.77 -1.78
CA ILE A 22 2.15 33.49 -2.17
C ILE A 22 3.14 32.72 -3.06
N LYS A 23 3.71 33.35 -4.10
CA LYS A 23 4.72 32.73 -4.98
C LYS A 23 5.96 32.28 -4.20
N LYS A 24 6.47 33.10 -3.29
CA LYS A 24 7.62 32.75 -2.43
C LYS A 24 7.29 31.58 -1.50
N LYS A 25 6.08 31.54 -0.94
CA LYS A 25 5.62 30.44 -0.08
C LYS A 25 5.35 29.16 -0.87
N TYR A 26 4.91 29.29 -2.12
CA TYR A 26 4.61 28.20 -3.04
C TYR A 26 5.87 27.54 -3.61
N ASN A 27 6.95 28.31 -3.82
CA ASN A 27 8.24 27.82 -4.31
C ASN A 27 9.15 27.24 -3.21
N ASN A 28 8.59 26.54 -2.23
CA ASN A 28 9.37 25.93 -1.16
C ASN A 28 9.97 24.58 -1.59
N ASP A 29 11.17 24.25 -1.07
CA ASP A 29 11.88 23.00 -1.40
C ASP A 29 11.48 21.83 -0.50
N LYS A 30 10.50 22.04 0.38
CA LYS A 30 9.88 21.02 1.23
C LYS A 30 8.36 21.09 1.14
N PRO A 31 7.65 19.99 1.44
CA PRO A 31 6.20 20.00 1.54
C PRO A 31 5.74 21.06 2.56
N LEU A 32 4.70 21.82 2.24
CA LEU A 32 4.17 22.82 3.16
C LEU A 32 3.31 22.16 4.23
N ARG A 33 3.19 22.83 5.37
CA ARG A 33 2.30 22.41 6.47
C ARG A 33 0.86 22.21 6.01
N ILE A 34 0.35 23.07 5.12
CA ILE A 34 -1.02 22.94 4.61
C ILE A 34 -1.24 21.66 3.81
N GLU A 35 -0.24 21.17 3.09
CA GLU A 35 -0.36 19.91 2.36
C GLU A 35 -0.42 18.72 3.32
N TRP A 36 0.38 18.73 4.37
CA TRP A 36 0.30 17.73 5.44
C TRP A 36 -1.05 17.77 6.15
N ILE A 37 -1.59 18.96 6.42
CA ILE A 37 -2.93 19.13 7.01
C ILE A 37 -3.99 18.54 6.08
N MET A 38 -3.93 18.80 4.77
CA MET A 38 -4.87 18.22 3.80
C MET A 38 -4.81 16.70 3.80
N VAL A 39 -3.61 16.11 3.73
CA VAL A 39 -3.41 14.65 3.80
C VAL A 39 -3.98 14.10 5.10
N GLY A 40 -3.72 14.75 6.24
CA GLY A 40 -4.24 14.36 7.54
C GLY A 40 -5.76 14.40 7.64
N ILE A 41 -6.40 15.46 7.14
CA ILE A 41 -7.87 15.60 7.14
C ILE A 41 -8.51 14.51 6.28
N ILE A 42 -8.03 14.32 5.04
CA ILE A 42 -8.57 13.29 4.14
C ILE A 42 -8.39 11.90 4.77
N SER A 43 -7.20 11.61 5.29
CA SER A 43 -6.92 10.35 6.00
C SER A 43 -7.88 10.11 7.16
N PHE A 44 -8.12 11.14 7.98
CA PHE A 44 -9.01 11.06 9.14
C PHE A 44 -10.46 10.81 8.73
N ILE A 45 -10.97 11.51 7.70
CA ILE A 45 -12.31 11.29 7.17
C ILE A 45 -12.44 9.83 6.69
N VAL A 46 -11.51 9.34 5.89
CA VAL A 46 -11.56 7.97 5.36
C VAL A 46 -11.48 6.94 6.51
N LEU A 47 -10.60 7.17 7.50
CA LEU A 47 -10.48 6.33 8.69
C LEU A 47 -11.79 6.26 9.49
N CYS A 48 -12.47 7.38 9.70
CA CYS A 48 -13.65 7.43 10.56
C CYS A 48 -14.92 6.92 9.88
N PHE A 49 -15.04 7.00 8.56
CA PHE A 49 -16.31 6.74 7.88
C PHE A 49 -16.37 5.42 7.10
N PHE A 50 -15.26 4.81 6.70
CA PHE A 50 -15.29 3.59 5.89
C PHE A 50 -14.78 2.38 6.65
N LEU A 51 -15.46 1.23 6.58
CA LEU A 51 -15.01 -0.03 7.20
C LEU A 51 -15.19 -1.22 6.26
N HIS A 52 -14.08 -1.72 5.72
CA HIS A 52 -14.10 -2.88 4.86
C HIS A 52 -14.25 -4.19 5.66
N GLY A 53 -14.87 -5.20 5.03
CA GLY A 53 -15.17 -6.49 5.67
C GLY A 53 -13.94 -7.25 6.13
N ASP A 54 -12.86 -7.25 5.34
CA ASP A 54 -11.60 -7.90 5.73
C ASP A 54 -11.00 -7.31 7.02
N THR A 55 -11.06 -5.98 7.19
CA THR A 55 -10.60 -5.33 8.42
C THR A 55 -11.42 -5.77 9.63
N GLU A 56 -12.74 -5.88 9.44
CA GLU A 56 -13.65 -6.37 10.48
C GLU A 56 -13.27 -7.81 10.89
N ASN A 57 -13.01 -8.69 9.92
CA ASN A 57 -12.53 -10.05 10.17
C ASN A 57 -11.20 -10.07 10.92
N LEU A 58 -10.20 -9.28 10.50
CA LEU A 58 -8.89 -9.23 11.15
C LEU A 58 -8.98 -8.82 12.63
N ILE A 59 -9.78 -7.79 12.92
CA ILE A 59 -10.01 -7.35 14.30
C ILE A 59 -10.66 -8.47 15.10
N LYS A 60 -11.73 -9.08 14.59
CA LYS A 60 -12.47 -10.14 15.30
C LYS A 60 -11.64 -11.42 15.48
N TRP A 61 -10.88 -11.84 14.48
CA TRP A 61 -9.97 -12.99 14.57
C TRP A 61 -8.82 -12.72 15.55
N SER A 62 -8.29 -11.51 15.61
CA SER A 62 -7.27 -11.17 16.61
C SER A 62 -7.82 -11.16 18.05
N LEU A 63 -9.09 -10.81 18.23
CA LEU A 63 -9.78 -10.96 19.52
C LEU A 63 -10.05 -12.43 19.85
N ASN A 64 -10.36 -13.28 18.86
CA ASN A 64 -10.42 -14.73 19.07
C ASN A 64 -9.06 -15.26 19.57
N MET A 65 -7.96 -14.80 18.97
CA MET A 65 -6.61 -15.15 19.39
C MET A 65 -6.33 -14.74 20.84
N PHE A 66 -6.73 -13.53 21.22
CA PHE A 66 -6.64 -13.06 22.60
C PHE A 66 -7.45 -13.96 23.55
N ASP A 67 -8.72 -14.24 23.23
CA ASP A 67 -9.61 -15.06 24.06
C ASP A 67 -9.02 -16.46 24.33
N VAL A 68 -8.51 -17.15 23.30
CA VAL A 68 -7.93 -18.50 23.47
C VAL A 68 -6.61 -18.48 24.23
N THR A 69 -5.84 -17.40 24.10
CA THR A 69 -4.59 -17.21 24.84
C THR A 69 -4.86 -17.03 26.33
N VAL A 70 -5.84 -16.19 26.69
CA VAL A 70 -6.27 -15.98 28.08
C VAL A 70 -6.83 -17.26 28.69
N LYS A 71 -7.52 -18.09 27.90
CA LYS A 71 -8.05 -19.40 28.32
C LYS A 71 -6.97 -20.49 28.44
N GLY A 72 -5.70 -20.20 28.14
CA GLY A 72 -4.61 -21.18 28.18
C GLY A 72 -4.68 -22.23 27.07
N LYS A 73 -5.42 -21.97 25.98
CA LYS A 73 -5.65 -22.90 24.87
C LYS A 73 -5.30 -22.29 23.49
N PRO A 74 -4.10 -21.71 23.29
CA PRO A 74 -3.75 -21.02 22.05
C PRO A 74 -3.83 -21.91 20.79
N LEU A 75 -3.62 -23.22 20.93
CA LEU A 75 -3.73 -24.18 19.81
C LEU A 75 -5.18 -24.40 19.34
N ASP A 76 -6.18 -24.07 20.17
CA ASP A 76 -7.60 -24.19 19.80
C ASP A 76 -8.08 -23.03 18.91
N PHE A 77 -7.21 -22.10 18.54
CA PHE A 77 -7.57 -20.87 17.83
C PHE A 77 -8.47 -21.07 16.61
N TYR A 78 -8.15 -22.02 15.73
CA TYR A 78 -8.92 -22.26 14.50
C TYR A 78 -10.31 -22.84 14.82
N ARG A 79 -10.39 -23.81 15.75
CA ARG A 79 -11.67 -24.34 16.24
C ARG A 79 -12.53 -23.24 16.86
N TYR A 80 -11.94 -22.46 17.76
CA TYR A 80 -12.63 -21.35 18.45
C TYR A 80 -13.11 -20.27 17.47
N SER A 81 -12.36 -20.02 16.38
CA SER A 81 -12.78 -19.06 15.37
C SER A 81 -13.96 -19.55 14.52
N ILE A 82 -14.07 -20.86 14.28
CA ILE A 82 -15.19 -21.48 13.57
C ILE A 82 -16.49 -21.41 14.39
N GLU A 83 -16.39 -21.57 15.71
CA GLU A 83 -17.51 -21.32 16.64
C GLU A 83 -18.01 -19.86 16.57
N ASN A 84 -17.17 -18.98 16.01
CA ASN A 84 -17.45 -17.59 15.69
C ASN A 84 -18.00 -16.73 16.85
N PRO A 85 -17.41 -16.78 18.06
CA PRO A 85 -17.93 -16.10 19.25
C PRO A 85 -17.89 -14.58 19.13
N ASN A 86 -16.93 -14.03 18.38
CA ASN A 86 -16.84 -12.60 18.07
C ASN A 86 -17.54 -12.23 16.75
N MET A 87 -18.35 -13.12 16.16
CA MET A 87 -19.20 -12.89 14.99
C MET A 87 -18.46 -12.25 13.80
N ALA A 88 -17.28 -12.78 13.45
CA ALA A 88 -16.59 -12.47 12.20
C ALA A 88 -17.51 -12.82 11.02
N TRP A 89 -17.39 -12.05 9.93
CA TRP A 89 -18.12 -12.35 8.70
C TRP A 89 -17.69 -13.73 8.17
N ASP A 90 -16.38 -13.97 8.17
CA ASP A 90 -15.79 -15.25 7.83
C ASP A 90 -15.34 -15.98 9.10
N LYS A 91 -15.98 -17.11 9.39
CA LYS A 91 -15.62 -17.96 10.54
C LYS A 91 -14.35 -18.78 10.30
N TYR A 92 -14.03 -19.05 9.03
CA TYR A 92 -12.79 -19.72 8.62
C TYR A 92 -11.68 -18.68 8.48
N VAL A 93 -10.66 -18.80 9.33
CA VAL A 93 -9.56 -17.85 9.36
C VAL A 93 -8.71 -17.98 8.12
N SER A 94 -8.59 -16.89 7.37
CA SER A 94 -7.66 -16.77 6.25
C SER A 94 -6.50 -15.84 6.61
N GLY A 95 -5.34 -16.06 5.99
CA GLY A 95 -4.10 -15.33 6.30
C GLY A 95 -3.18 -16.08 7.27
N THR A 96 -2.05 -15.46 7.62
CA THR A 96 -1.02 -16.10 8.45
C THR A 96 -1.24 -15.82 9.93
N LEU A 97 -0.96 -16.81 10.79
CA LEU A 97 -1.05 -16.65 12.25
C LEU A 97 -0.16 -15.50 12.75
N TYR A 98 1.02 -15.28 12.14
CA TYR A 98 1.91 -14.18 12.54
C TYR A 98 1.26 -12.82 12.37
N SER A 99 0.55 -12.59 11.26
CA SER A 99 -0.21 -11.36 11.10
C SER A 99 -1.18 -11.20 12.27
N LEU A 100 -1.96 -12.25 12.57
CA LEU A 100 -2.98 -12.23 13.62
C LEU A 100 -2.41 -12.08 15.03
N ILE A 101 -1.23 -12.64 15.32
CA ILE A 101 -0.56 -12.45 16.60
C ILE A 101 -0.18 -10.98 16.79
N ILE A 102 0.35 -10.32 15.75
CA ILE A 102 0.70 -8.90 15.84
C ILE A 102 -0.55 -8.05 16.05
N TRP A 103 -1.65 -8.36 15.36
CA TRP A 103 -2.95 -7.74 15.61
C TRP A 103 -3.47 -8.00 17.02
N ALA A 104 -3.31 -9.23 17.54
CA ALA A 104 -3.77 -9.60 18.87
C ALA A 104 -3.00 -8.80 19.94
N ILE A 105 -1.69 -8.60 19.76
CA ILE A 105 -0.88 -7.73 20.62
C ILE A 105 -1.42 -6.30 20.62
N TRP A 106 -1.74 -5.74 19.46
CA TRP A 106 -2.36 -4.41 19.37
C TRP A 106 -3.74 -4.34 20.04
N ASN A 107 -4.52 -5.43 19.95
CA ASN A 107 -5.87 -5.51 20.48
C ASN A 107 -5.96 -5.98 21.94
N ILE A 108 -4.83 -6.14 22.65
CA ILE A 108 -4.81 -6.43 24.09
C ILE A 108 -5.69 -5.45 24.89
N PRO A 109 -5.64 -4.11 24.68
CA PRO A 109 -6.51 -3.19 25.42
C PRO A 109 -8.00 -3.46 25.22
N ILE A 110 -8.41 -3.76 23.99
CA ILE A 110 -9.80 -4.11 23.67
C ILE A 110 -10.18 -5.45 24.31
N GLY A 111 -9.28 -6.43 24.27
CA GLY A 111 -9.45 -7.72 24.93
C GLY A 111 -9.66 -7.57 26.44
N ILE A 112 -8.83 -6.77 27.11
CA ILE A 112 -8.96 -6.48 28.55
C ILE A 112 -10.30 -5.82 28.85
N ILE A 113 -10.70 -4.80 28.07
CA ILE A 113 -11.98 -4.10 28.28
C ILE A 113 -13.16 -5.07 28.15
N LYS A 114 -13.13 -5.92 27.13
CA LYS A 114 -14.13 -6.97 26.91
C LYS A 114 -14.24 -7.91 28.11
N THR A 115 -13.09 -8.42 28.59
CA THR A 115 -13.03 -9.41 29.67
C THR A 115 -13.43 -8.82 31.02
N ILE A 116 -12.99 -7.61 31.35
CA ILE A 116 -13.24 -6.99 32.66
C ILE A 116 -14.63 -6.37 32.74
N PHE A 117 -15.04 -5.59 31.73
CA PHE A 117 -16.26 -4.80 31.78
C PHE A 117 -17.46 -5.47 31.10
N GLY A 118 -17.28 -6.65 30.49
CA GLY A 118 -18.34 -7.34 29.75
C GLY A 118 -18.89 -6.55 28.57
N VAL A 119 -18.15 -5.55 28.08
CA VAL A 119 -18.60 -4.66 27.01
C VAL A 119 -18.73 -5.47 25.73
N LYS A 120 -19.90 -5.37 25.08
CA LYS A 120 -20.09 -5.90 23.72
C LYS A 120 -19.23 -5.08 22.76
N VAL A 121 -18.05 -5.60 22.45
CA VAL A 121 -17.09 -5.06 21.47
C VAL A 121 -17.66 -5.08 20.04
N LEU A 122 -18.67 -5.93 19.81
CA LEU A 122 -19.34 -6.12 18.53
C LEU A 122 -20.00 -4.84 18.04
N ASN A 123 -19.68 -4.44 16.81
CA ASN A 123 -20.29 -3.30 16.11
C ASN A 123 -20.07 -1.92 16.76
N ASN A 124 -19.05 -1.79 17.63
CA ASN A 124 -18.66 -0.49 18.17
C ASN A 124 -17.66 0.20 17.20
N PRO A 125 -17.99 1.37 16.62
CA PRO A 125 -17.10 2.08 15.69
C PRO A 125 -15.73 2.42 16.28
N LEU A 126 -15.64 2.66 17.60
CA LEU A 126 -14.36 2.98 18.26
C LEU A 126 -13.41 1.79 18.25
N VAL A 127 -13.92 0.57 18.31
CA VAL A 127 -13.11 -0.67 18.21
C VAL A 127 -12.53 -0.79 16.80
N TYR A 128 -13.32 -0.46 15.78
CA TYR A 128 -12.87 -0.50 14.39
C TYR A 128 -11.87 0.60 14.08
N ILE A 129 -12.07 1.80 14.61
CA ILE A 129 -11.07 2.89 14.53
C ILE A 129 -9.79 2.45 15.25
N TRP A 130 -9.88 1.89 16.46
CA TRP A 130 -8.72 1.36 17.20
C TRP A 130 -7.94 0.33 16.38
N GLY A 131 -8.64 -0.64 15.77
CA GLY A 131 -8.02 -1.62 14.90
C GLY A 131 -7.33 -0.99 13.69
N LYS A 132 -7.93 0.03 13.06
CA LYS A 132 -7.26 0.73 11.93
C LYS A 132 -6.11 1.62 12.37
N LEU A 133 -6.11 2.14 13.60
CA LEU A 133 -4.97 2.91 14.13
C LEU A 133 -3.69 2.06 14.22
N PHE A 134 -3.79 0.73 14.36
CA PHE A 134 -2.66 -0.17 14.20
C PHE A 134 -1.98 -0.01 12.84
N LEU A 135 -2.78 0.02 11.77
CA LEU A 135 -2.29 0.13 10.41
C LEU A 135 -1.71 1.52 10.12
N VAL A 136 -2.30 2.57 10.72
CA VAL A 136 -1.71 3.91 10.70
C VAL A 136 -0.36 3.93 11.44
N PHE A 137 -0.25 3.23 12.56
CA PHE A 137 1.02 3.07 13.26
C PHE A 137 2.07 2.34 12.41
N CYS A 138 1.70 1.27 11.70
CA CYS A 138 2.58 0.61 10.72
C CYS A 138 2.97 1.55 9.56
N LEU A 139 2.08 2.41 9.10
CA LEU A 139 2.41 3.46 8.12
C LEU A 139 3.43 4.45 8.69
N CYS A 140 3.30 4.87 9.95
CA CYS A 140 4.28 5.74 10.60
C CYS A 140 5.66 5.08 10.70
N ILE A 141 5.72 3.78 11.04
CA ILE A 141 6.97 3.00 11.03
C ILE A 141 7.58 2.97 9.61
N THR A 142 6.74 2.71 8.61
CA THR A 142 7.17 2.68 7.21
C THR A 142 7.75 4.04 6.78
N MET A 143 7.07 5.14 7.11
CA MET A 143 7.54 6.51 6.83
C MET A 143 8.85 6.82 7.56
N PHE A 144 9.01 6.37 8.80
CA PHE A 144 10.25 6.53 9.56
C PHE A 144 11.43 5.86 8.87
N PHE A 145 11.28 4.61 8.40
CA PHE A 145 12.35 3.92 7.69
C PHE A 145 12.57 4.46 6.28
N VAL A 146 11.52 4.88 5.56
CA VAL A 146 11.65 5.61 4.29
C VAL A 146 12.50 6.87 4.47
N ASN A 147 12.26 7.66 5.53
CA ASN A 147 13.07 8.83 5.84
C ASN A 147 14.55 8.48 6.03
N LYS A 148 14.81 7.42 6.79
CA LYS A 148 16.17 6.94 7.10
C LYS A 148 16.89 6.42 5.85
N ILE A 149 16.19 5.63 5.02
CA ILE A 149 16.73 5.10 3.75
C ILE A 149 17.09 6.24 2.80
N VAL A 150 16.18 7.19 2.56
CA VAL A 150 16.45 8.30 1.65
C VAL A 150 17.64 9.13 2.14
N LYS A 151 17.70 9.47 3.43
CA LYS A 151 18.86 10.18 3.99
C LYS A 151 20.17 9.41 3.85
N LYS A 152 20.13 8.08 3.97
CA LYS A 152 21.31 7.22 3.81
C LYS A 152 21.84 7.25 2.37
N ILE A 153 20.95 7.30 1.38
CA ILE A 153 21.31 7.28 -0.05
C ILE A 153 21.67 8.69 -0.55
N THR A 154 20.87 9.71 -0.24
CA THR A 154 21.02 11.03 -0.86
C THR A 154 21.74 12.06 0.02
N GLY A 155 21.84 11.82 1.33
CA GLY A 155 22.28 12.83 2.30
C GLY A 155 21.30 14.02 2.46
N ASP A 156 20.17 14.05 1.74
CA ASP A 156 19.27 15.21 1.69
C ASP A 156 18.01 15.03 2.55
N VAL A 157 17.87 15.92 3.54
CA VAL A 157 16.72 15.98 4.43
C VAL A 157 15.43 16.36 3.69
N ASN A 158 15.50 17.19 2.64
CA ASN A 158 14.32 17.61 1.89
C ASN A 158 13.80 16.50 0.98
N SER A 159 14.67 15.76 0.28
CA SER A 159 14.28 14.54 -0.43
C SER A 159 13.58 13.55 0.50
N ALA A 160 14.08 13.37 1.72
CA ALA A 160 13.44 12.48 2.71
C ALA A 160 12.05 12.97 3.14
N LYS A 161 11.84 14.29 3.27
CA LYS A 161 10.51 14.87 3.53
C LYS A 161 9.55 14.67 2.35
N TRP A 162 10.04 14.81 1.12
CA TRP A 162 9.26 14.56 -0.07
C TRP A 162 8.88 13.07 -0.20
N ALA A 163 9.79 12.13 0.05
CA ALA A 163 9.43 10.70 0.02
C ALA A 163 8.34 10.35 1.04
N MET A 164 8.47 10.84 2.27
CA MET A 164 7.43 10.67 3.28
C MET A 164 6.09 11.26 2.84
N PHE A 165 6.11 12.46 2.25
CA PHE A 165 4.90 13.12 1.77
C PHE A 165 4.26 12.38 0.59
N LEU A 166 5.05 11.96 -0.40
CA LEU A 166 4.60 11.21 -1.57
C LEU A 166 4.02 9.85 -1.19
N LEU A 167 4.60 9.19 -0.18
CA LEU A 167 4.02 7.99 0.42
C LEU A 167 2.67 8.29 1.08
N ALA A 168 2.63 9.23 2.04
CA ALA A 168 1.42 9.53 2.79
C ALA A 168 0.26 10.06 1.93
N SER A 169 0.56 10.77 0.85
CA SER A 169 -0.41 11.32 -0.11
C SER A 169 -0.75 10.36 -1.27
N SER A 170 -0.22 9.14 -1.28
CA SER A 170 -0.56 8.15 -2.31
C SER A 170 -2.03 7.73 -2.22
N VAL A 171 -2.70 7.68 -3.37
CA VAL A 171 -4.07 7.17 -3.51
C VAL A 171 -4.21 5.77 -2.90
N PHE A 172 -3.21 4.91 -3.07
CA PHE A 172 -3.25 3.56 -2.54
C PHE A 172 -3.01 3.48 -1.03
N ILE A 173 -2.37 4.47 -0.42
CA ILE A 173 -2.33 4.56 1.05
C ILE A 173 -3.72 4.92 1.59
N TYR A 174 -4.45 5.85 0.96
CA TYR A 174 -5.87 6.11 1.29
C TYR A 174 -6.72 4.85 1.18
N ILE A 175 -6.57 4.12 0.08
CA ILE A 175 -7.37 2.92 -0.19
C ILE A 175 -6.97 1.76 0.72
N GLY A 176 -5.69 1.42 0.82
CA GLY A 176 -5.26 0.20 1.51
C GLY A 176 -5.17 0.36 3.03
N VAL A 177 -4.74 1.52 3.54
CA VAL A 177 -4.56 1.74 4.99
C VAL A 177 -5.85 2.27 5.61
N TYR A 178 -6.40 3.37 5.08
CA TYR A 178 -7.47 4.09 5.76
C TYR A 178 -8.87 3.54 5.42
N TYR A 179 -9.13 3.26 4.14
CA TYR A 179 -10.41 2.74 3.65
C TYR A 179 -10.53 1.23 3.89
N GLY A 180 -9.61 0.47 3.30
CA GLY A 180 -9.63 -0.98 3.22
C GLY A 180 -9.08 -1.67 4.46
N GLY A 181 -8.31 -0.96 5.29
CA GLY A 181 -7.70 -1.48 6.51
C GLY A 181 -6.99 -2.82 6.34
N GLN A 182 -6.04 -2.87 5.40
CA GLN A 182 -5.40 -4.10 4.94
C GLN A 182 -4.02 -4.33 5.54
N ASN A 183 -3.65 -5.61 5.69
CA ASN A 183 -2.39 -6.06 6.28
C ASN A 183 -1.15 -5.72 5.46
N ASP A 184 -1.32 -5.32 4.21
CA ASP A 184 -0.21 -5.09 3.28
C ASP A 184 0.75 -3.99 3.78
N ILE A 185 0.27 -3.00 4.57
CA ILE A 185 1.14 -2.00 5.20
C ILE A 185 2.00 -2.56 6.34
N VAL A 186 1.58 -3.65 6.99
CA VAL A 186 2.39 -4.33 8.02
C VAL A 186 3.63 -4.95 7.36
N ILE A 187 3.47 -5.51 6.16
CA ILE A 187 4.60 -5.99 5.34
C ILE A 187 5.56 -4.83 5.06
N CYS A 188 5.04 -3.67 4.63
CA CYS A 188 5.85 -2.49 4.32
C CYS A 188 6.67 -2.00 5.52
N ALA A 189 6.10 -2.06 6.73
CA ALA A 189 6.79 -1.67 7.95
C ALA A 189 8.01 -2.56 8.20
N PHE A 190 7.85 -3.89 8.13
CA PHE A 190 8.97 -4.83 8.28
C PHE A 190 9.96 -4.77 7.11
N ALA A 191 9.46 -4.66 5.88
CA ALA A 191 10.28 -4.61 4.67
C ALA A 191 11.19 -3.39 4.64
N THR A 192 10.66 -2.20 4.92
CA THR A 192 11.46 -0.97 4.98
C THR A 192 12.45 -0.99 6.14
N ALA A 193 12.06 -1.54 7.30
CA ALA A 193 12.97 -1.76 8.42
C ALA A 193 14.11 -2.72 8.07
N ALA A 194 13.81 -3.82 7.37
CA ALA A 194 14.79 -4.80 6.92
C ALA A 194 15.79 -4.16 5.95
N VAL A 195 15.31 -3.45 4.94
CA VAL A 195 16.14 -2.76 3.94
C VAL A 195 17.04 -1.72 4.62
N TYR A 196 16.52 -0.96 5.57
CA TYR A 196 17.37 -0.04 6.34
C TYR A 196 18.46 -0.79 7.12
N CYS A 197 18.13 -1.90 7.81
CA CYS A 197 19.12 -2.70 8.53
C CYS A 197 20.20 -3.28 7.60
N LEU A 198 19.83 -3.68 6.39
CA LEU A 198 20.77 -4.11 5.35
C LEU A 198 21.75 -2.98 4.98
N MET A 199 21.23 -1.78 4.71
CA MET A 199 22.05 -0.60 4.38
C MET A 199 22.91 -0.13 5.55
N ASP A 200 22.52 -0.50 6.77
CA ASP A 200 23.23 -0.16 8.00
C ASP A 200 24.23 -1.23 8.45
N GLY A 201 24.45 -2.27 7.63
CA GLY A 201 25.38 -3.37 7.92
C GLY A 201 24.86 -4.37 8.97
N ARG A 202 23.63 -4.22 9.45
CA ARG A 202 23.00 -5.07 10.48
C ARG A 202 22.33 -6.29 9.86
N ASN A 203 23.14 -7.17 9.25
CA ASN A 203 22.69 -8.31 8.45
C ASN A 203 21.76 -9.28 9.22
N LYS A 204 22.02 -9.56 10.50
CA LYS A 204 21.16 -10.44 11.32
C LYS A 204 19.72 -9.90 11.40
N TRP A 205 19.60 -8.59 11.61
CA TRP A 205 18.31 -7.91 11.68
C TRP A 205 17.63 -7.80 10.31
N PHE A 206 18.39 -7.64 9.23
CA PHE A 206 17.86 -7.73 7.88
C PHE A 206 17.15 -9.08 7.65
N TYR A 207 17.81 -10.20 7.91
CA TYR A 207 17.21 -11.53 7.71
C TYR A 207 15.98 -11.76 8.60
N PHE A 208 16.06 -11.37 9.87
CA PHE A 208 14.93 -11.49 10.79
C PHE A 208 13.72 -10.67 10.32
N LEU A 209 13.90 -9.38 10.05
CA LEU A 209 12.81 -8.48 9.64
C LEU A 209 12.27 -8.82 8.25
N ALA A 210 13.11 -9.25 7.30
CA ALA A 210 12.66 -9.76 6.02
C ALA A 210 11.83 -11.04 6.18
N GLY A 211 12.26 -11.95 7.06
CA GLY A 211 11.51 -13.15 7.39
C GLY A 211 10.16 -12.83 8.03
N MET A 212 10.08 -11.84 8.91
CA MET A 212 8.82 -11.35 9.47
C MET A 212 7.90 -10.77 8.38
N ALA A 213 8.43 -9.94 7.46
CA ALA A 213 7.66 -9.41 6.33
C ALA A 213 7.06 -10.53 5.46
N ILE A 214 7.86 -11.54 5.11
CA ILE A 214 7.43 -12.72 4.34
C ILE A 214 6.38 -13.52 5.10
N SER A 215 6.50 -13.62 6.41
CA SER A 215 5.61 -14.42 7.26
C SER A 215 4.27 -13.76 7.54
N VAL A 216 4.20 -12.42 7.51
CA VAL A 216 2.92 -11.68 7.55
C VAL A 216 2.14 -11.90 6.26
N LYS A 217 2.82 -11.84 5.10
CA LYS A 217 2.26 -12.18 3.80
C LYS A 217 3.40 -12.50 2.84
N TYR A 218 3.27 -13.57 2.08
CA TYR A 218 4.37 -14.14 1.29
C TYR A 218 4.90 -13.24 0.17
N PHE A 219 4.22 -12.14 -0.18
CA PHE A 219 4.60 -11.29 -1.31
C PHE A 219 5.99 -10.68 -1.22
N PHE A 220 6.48 -10.36 -0.02
CA PHE A 220 7.83 -9.82 0.13
C PHE A 220 8.93 -10.84 -0.20
N PHE A 221 8.60 -12.12 -0.36
CA PHE A 221 9.55 -13.14 -0.79
C PHE A 221 10.12 -12.84 -2.18
N ILE A 222 9.29 -12.30 -3.08
CA ILE A 222 9.67 -11.98 -4.46
C ILE A 222 10.81 -10.92 -4.49
N PRO A 223 10.65 -9.72 -3.91
CA PRO A 223 11.74 -8.76 -3.84
C PRO A 223 12.91 -9.26 -2.98
N TYR A 224 12.65 -10.05 -1.93
CA TYR A 224 13.71 -10.61 -1.09
C TYR A 224 14.69 -11.49 -1.89
N VAL A 225 14.18 -12.37 -2.77
CA VAL A 225 15.03 -13.21 -3.63
C VAL A 225 15.90 -12.35 -4.54
N ALA A 226 15.34 -11.30 -5.17
CA ALA A 226 16.12 -10.39 -6.00
C ALA A 226 17.25 -9.70 -5.22
N ILE A 227 16.99 -9.27 -3.98
CA ILE A 227 18.01 -8.68 -3.10
C ILE A 227 19.11 -9.70 -2.80
N ILE A 228 18.77 -10.96 -2.48
CA ILE A 228 19.79 -11.98 -2.18
C ILE A 228 20.65 -12.26 -3.42
N LEU A 229 20.06 -12.36 -4.61
CA LEU A 229 20.79 -12.57 -5.87
C LEU A 229 21.69 -11.37 -6.22
N LEU A 230 21.25 -10.15 -5.91
CA LEU A 230 22.08 -8.95 -6.04
C LEU A 230 23.32 -9.02 -5.13
N LEU A 231 23.15 -9.45 -3.88
CA LEU A 231 24.17 -9.39 -2.85
C LEU A 231 25.12 -10.61 -2.80
N GLU A 232 24.69 -11.77 -3.29
CA GLU A 232 25.44 -13.02 -3.18
C GLU A 232 25.47 -13.74 -4.53
N LYS A 233 26.66 -14.19 -4.93
CA LYS A 233 26.85 -14.91 -6.20
C LYS A 233 27.16 -16.39 -5.98
N ARG A 234 27.56 -16.79 -4.77
CA ARG A 234 27.81 -18.20 -4.46
C ARG A 234 26.49 -18.93 -4.25
N VAL A 235 26.18 -19.88 -5.13
CA VAL A 235 24.90 -20.62 -5.17
C VAL A 235 24.51 -21.18 -3.80
N LEU A 236 25.42 -21.87 -3.10
CA LEU A 236 25.11 -22.43 -1.77
C LEU A 236 24.76 -21.36 -0.73
N ARG A 237 25.42 -20.20 -0.78
CA ARG A 237 25.11 -19.08 0.13
C ARG A 237 23.80 -18.41 -0.23
N ILE A 238 23.45 -18.34 -1.52
CA ILE A 238 22.14 -17.88 -1.97
C ILE A 238 21.06 -18.79 -1.37
N ILE A 239 21.18 -20.10 -1.54
CA ILE A 239 20.22 -21.08 -1.01
C ILE A 239 20.06 -20.90 0.51
N TYR A 240 21.18 -20.88 1.25
CA TYR A 240 21.16 -20.67 2.69
C TYR A 240 20.46 -19.36 3.10
N LYS A 241 20.77 -18.25 2.43
CA LYS A 241 20.16 -16.94 2.72
C LYS A 241 18.67 -16.92 2.35
N ILE A 242 18.27 -17.56 1.25
CA ILE A 242 16.84 -17.71 0.91
C ILE A 242 16.12 -18.48 2.01
N VAL A 243 16.70 -19.60 2.48
CA VAL A 243 16.15 -20.40 3.57
C VAL A 243 15.98 -19.56 4.85
N LEU A 244 16.96 -18.72 5.22
CA LEU A 244 16.83 -17.84 6.39
C LEU A 244 15.58 -16.95 6.35
N GLY A 245 15.20 -16.47 5.16
CA GLY A 245 14.01 -15.62 4.98
C GLY A 245 12.68 -16.36 5.13
N ILE A 246 12.65 -17.69 4.98
CA ILE A 246 11.43 -18.50 5.09
C ILE A 246 11.32 -19.25 6.41
N ILE A 247 12.37 -19.22 7.26
CA ILE A 247 12.35 -19.89 8.57
C ILE A 247 11.13 -19.51 9.41
N PRO A 248 10.77 -18.21 9.58
CA PRO A 248 9.65 -17.89 10.46
C PRO A 248 8.33 -18.46 9.90
N THR A 249 8.09 -18.37 8.57
CA THR A 249 6.99 -19.05 7.88
C THR A 249 6.96 -20.56 8.14
N GLY A 250 8.13 -21.23 8.07
CA GLY A 250 8.23 -22.66 8.34
C GLY A 250 7.84 -23.01 9.78
N ILE A 251 8.30 -22.22 10.75
CA ILE A 251 7.91 -22.35 12.17
C ILE A 251 6.38 -22.19 12.33
N TYR A 252 5.77 -21.24 11.62
CA TYR A 252 4.31 -21.09 11.61
C TYR A 252 3.62 -22.38 11.18
N TRP A 253 4.00 -22.93 10.03
CA TRP A 253 3.38 -24.15 9.51
C TRP A 253 3.54 -25.33 10.45
N LEU A 254 4.69 -25.45 11.13
CA LEU A 254 4.92 -26.50 12.12
C LEU A 254 4.01 -26.34 13.34
N ILE A 255 3.86 -25.13 13.87
CA ILE A 255 3.00 -24.85 15.02
C ILE A 255 1.52 -25.06 14.66
N THR A 256 1.08 -24.50 13.53
CA THR A 256 -0.35 -24.51 13.18
C THR A 256 -0.85 -25.85 12.70
N ARG A 257 0.02 -26.74 12.21
CA ARG A 257 -0.35 -28.12 11.86
C ARG A 257 -0.92 -28.90 13.05
N ALA A 258 -0.53 -28.55 14.28
CA ALA A 258 -1.06 -29.15 15.49
C ALA A 258 -2.42 -28.54 15.92
N CYS A 259 -2.84 -27.42 15.33
CA CYS A 259 -4.11 -26.77 15.68
C CYS A 259 -5.30 -27.52 15.07
N PRO A 260 -6.36 -27.83 15.84
CA PRO A 260 -7.58 -28.41 15.31
C PRO A 260 -8.23 -27.48 14.28
N MET A 261 -8.81 -28.03 13.21
CA MET A 261 -9.52 -27.29 12.16
C MET A 261 -8.68 -26.35 11.26
N VAL A 262 -7.34 -26.41 11.36
CA VAL A 262 -6.44 -25.63 10.50
C VAL A 262 -6.58 -26.00 9.02
N SER A 263 -6.69 -27.30 8.72
CA SER A 263 -6.79 -27.82 7.35
C SER A 263 -8.10 -27.42 6.69
N GLU A 264 -9.20 -27.46 7.44
CA GLU A 264 -10.52 -26.99 6.97
C GLU A 264 -10.52 -25.47 6.73
N SER A 265 -9.93 -24.69 7.64
CA SER A 265 -9.80 -23.25 7.42
C SER A 265 -8.94 -22.94 6.18
N ALA A 266 -7.85 -23.69 5.97
CA ALA A 266 -6.99 -23.52 4.81
C ALA A 266 -7.65 -23.97 3.49
N SER A 267 -8.50 -24.99 3.49
CA SER A 267 -9.20 -25.45 2.28
C SER A 267 -10.29 -24.49 1.83
N GLN A 268 -10.97 -23.83 2.78
CA GLN A 268 -11.95 -22.78 2.51
C GLN A 268 -11.30 -21.45 2.14
N GLY A 269 -10.04 -21.25 2.57
CA GLY A 269 -9.40 -19.94 2.59
C GLY A 269 -7.97 -19.91 2.07
N SER A 270 -7.63 -20.62 0.98
CA SER A 270 -6.32 -20.46 0.33
C SER A 270 -6.38 -19.51 -0.88
N PRO A 271 -6.34 -18.18 -0.67
CA PRO A 271 -6.24 -17.21 -1.76
C PRO A 271 -4.89 -17.28 -2.48
N ILE A 272 -3.90 -18.03 -1.98
CA ILE A 272 -2.57 -18.13 -2.60
C ILE A 272 -2.57 -19.07 -3.79
N SER A 273 -3.24 -20.23 -3.70
CA SER A 273 -3.31 -21.15 -4.84
C SER A 273 -4.13 -20.55 -5.98
N VAL A 274 -5.20 -19.82 -5.65
CA VAL A 274 -6.00 -19.03 -6.59
C VAL A 274 -5.14 -17.93 -7.20
N LEU A 275 -4.47 -17.12 -6.37
CA LEU A 275 -3.64 -16.04 -6.87
C LEU A 275 -2.44 -16.51 -7.70
N LEU A 276 -1.77 -17.58 -7.30
CA LEU A 276 -0.67 -18.15 -8.09
C LEU A 276 -1.18 -18.68 -9.43
N LYS A 277 -2.34 -19.35 -9.46
CA LYS A 277 -2.98 -19.76 -10.72
C LYS A 277 -3.28 -18.55 -11.60
N GLU A 278 -3.77 -17.46 -11.03
CA GLU A 278 -4.07 -16.21 -11.75
C GLU A 278 -2.80 -15.53 -12.29
N MET A 279 -1.77 -15.38 -11.46
CA MET A 279 -0.50 -14.75 -11.86
C MET A 279 0.22 -15.56 -12.94
N VAL A 280 0.08 -16.88 -12.91
CA VAL A 280 0.66 -17.78 -13.92
C VAL A 280 -0.21 -17.83 -15.19
N GLY A 281 -1.52 -17.54 -15.08
CA GLY A 281 -2.49 -17.62 -16.18
C GLY A 281 -2.32 -16.57 -17.28
N GLY A 282 -1.71 -15.42 -17.00
CA GLY A 282 -1.33 -14.44 -18.03
C GLY A 282 -0.20 -15.00 -18.89
N ALA A 283 -0.53 -15.60 -20.03
CA ALA A 283 0.41 -16.45 -20.73
C ALA A 283 0.39 -16.27 -22.26
N PHE A 284 1.57 -16.43 -22.87
CA PHE A 284 1.75 -16.43 -24.32
C PHE A 284 1.59 -17.88 -24.84
N PRO A 285 0.70 -18.16 -25.80
CA PRO A 285 0.57 -19.52 -26.35
C PRO A 285 1.82 -19.86 -27.16
N VAL A 286 2.40 -21.06 -26.97
CA VAL A 286 3.63 -21.46 -27.68
C VAL A 286 3.47 -22.76 -28.45
N VAL A 287 2.90 -23.80 -27.84
CA VAL A 287 2.67 -25.12 -28.46
C VAL A 287 1.33 -25.65 -27.96
N TYR A 288 0.64 -26.50 -28.74
CA TYR A 288 -0.64 -27.18 -28.39
C TYR A 288 -0.89 -27.30 -26.88
N ASN A 289 -1.93 -26.61 -26.39
CA ASN A 289 -2.40 -26.55 -25.00
C ASN A 289 -1.40 -26.06 -23.93
N ASN A 290 -0.25 -25.51 -24.33
CA ASN A 290 0.77 -24.98 -23.42
C ASN A 290 1.04 -23.49 -23.67
N SER A 291 1.26 -22.76 -22.58
CA SER A 291 1.52 -21.33 -22.59
C SER A 291 2.64 -20.95 -21.62
N ILE A 292 3.39 -19.90 -21.94
CA ILE A 292 4.45 -19.36 -21.08
C ILE A 292 3.88 -18.23 -20.24
N SER A 293 3.97 -18.35 -18.91
CA SER A 293 3.58 -17.27 -17.99
C SER A 293 4.47 -16.04 -18.17
N LEU A 294 3.86 -14.90 -18.53
CA LEU A 294 4.55 -13.62 -18.67
C LEU A 294 5.11 -13.13 -17.32
N PHE A 295 4.37 -13.39 -16.24
CA PHE A 295 4.82 -13.08 -14.88
C PHE A 295 6.12 -13.83 -14.53
N ILE A 296 6.14 -15.15 -14.71
CA ILE A 296 7.35 -15.96 -14.43
C ILE A 296 8.49 -15.53 -15.34
N GLY A 297 8.22 -15.30 -16.63
CA GLY A 297 9.22 -14.82 -17.59
C GLY A 297 9.87 -13.50 -17.14
N MET A 298 9.06 -12.48 -16.81
CA MET A 298 9.58 -11.20 -16.32
C MET A 298 10.35 -11.36 -15.00
N LEU A 299 9.86 -12.19 -14.09
CA LEU A 299 10.52 -12.43 -12.81
C LEU A 299 11.90 -13.08 -12.97
N LEU A 300 12.00 -14.09 -13.85
CA LEU A 300 13.27 -14.75 -14.18
C LEU A 300 14.26 -13.76 -14.79
N ILE A 301 13.81 -12.91 -15.72
CA ILE A 301 14.66 -11.85 -16.29
C ILE A 301 15.18 -10.94 -15.18
N LEU A 302 14.31 -10.45 -14.30
CA LEU A 302 14.71 -9.58 -13.19
C LEU A 302 15.69 -10.26 -12.24
N TYR A 303 15.51 -11.55 -11.94
CA TYR A 303 16.41 -12.33 -11.09
C TYR A 303 17.76 -12.60 -11.75
N ILE A 304 17.79 -12.92 -13.03
CA ILE A 304 19.04 -13.06 -13.81
C ILE A 304 19.77 -11.73 -13.82
N LEU A 305 19.07 -10.62 -14.09
CA LEU A 305 19.69 -9.29 -14.06
C LEU A 305 20.23 -8.95 -12.66
N ALA A 306 19.49 -9.25 -11.58
CA ALA A 306 19.97 -9.05 -10.21
C ALA A 306 21.23 -9.89 -9.92
N TYR A 307 21.25 -11.15 -10.35
CA TYR A 307 22.40 -12.03 -10.20
C TYR A 307 23.61 -11.57 -11.01
N LEU A 308 23.42 -11.05 -12.23
CA LEU A 308 24.53 -10.55 -13.05
C LEU A 308 25.01 -9.15 -12.60
N THR A 309 24.16 -8.39 -11.93
CA THR A 309 24.52 -7.05 -11.43
C THR A 309 25.54 -7.14 -10.30
N SER A 310 26.66 -6.44 -10.51
CA SER A 310 27.73 -6.27 -9.51
C SER A 310 27.94 -4.78 -9.26
N PRO A 311 27.39 -4.24 -8.16
CA PRO A 311 27.61 -2.85 -7.77
C PRO A 311 29.07 -2.58 -7.42
N GLN A 312 29.59 -1.41 -7.81
CA GLN A 312 30.99 -0.99 -7.59
C GLN A 312 31.19 -0.34 -6.22
N ASN A 313 30.15 0.25 -5.65
CA ASN A 313 30.19 0.92 -4.35
C ASN A 313 28.85 0.77 -3.60
N ASP A 314 28.84 1.19 -2.33
CA ASP A 314 27.66 1.07 -1.48
C ASP A 314 26.49 1.96 -1.94
N ASP A 315 26.72 3.15 -2.50
CA ASP A 315 25.65 4.00 -3.03
C ASP A 315 24.93 3.31 -4.20
N GLU A 316 25.70 2.82 -5.17
CA GLU A 316 25.18 2.08 -6.31
C GLU A 316 24.43 0.82 -5.85
N LYS A 317 24.98 0.09 -4.88
CA LYS A 317 24.32 -1.08 -4.27
C LYS A 317 22.98 -0.70 -3.66
N TYR A 318 22.90 0.40 -2.91
CA TYR A 318 21.65 0.85 -2.29
C TYR A 318 20.60 1.25 -3.33
N ARG A 319 21.02 1.92 -4.41
CA ARG A 319 20.15 2.23 -5.55
C ARG A 319 19.61 0.97 -6.21
N TYR A 320 20.46 -0.04 -6.45
CA TYR A 320 20.04 -1.32 -7.00
C TYR A 320 19.09 -2.09 -6.07
N VAL A 321 19.31 -2.05 -4.75
CA VAL A 321 18.38 -2.68 -3.79
C VAL A 321 16.98 -2.08 -3.93
N ILE A 322 16.84 -0.76 -3.93
CA ILE A 322 15.54 -0.10 -4.12
C ILE A 322 14.96 -0.42 -5.49
N TYR A 323 15.79 -0.36 -6.53
CA TYR A 323 15.40 -0.66 -7.90
C TYR A 323 14.77 -2.06 -8.04
N TYR A 324 15.46 -3.11 -7.57
CA TYR A 324 14.96 -4.48 -7.70
C TYR A 324 13.73 -4.75 -6.84
N ILE A 325 13.59 -4.08 -5.69
CA ILE A 325 12.34 -4.14 -4.92
C ILE A 325 11.19 -3.55 -5.72
N VAL A 326 11.36 -2.37 -6.33
CA VAL A 326 10.32 -1.75 -7.14
C VAL A 326 10.02 -2.59 -8.38
N ALA A 327 11.05 -3.06 -9.11
CA ALA A 327 10.89 -3.83 -10.33
C ALA A 327 10.10 -5.13 -10.12
N THR A 328 10.47 -5.91 -9.11
CA THR A 328 9.76 -7.15 -8.78
C THR A 328 8.36 -6.90 -8.22
N SER A 329 8.16 -5.83 -7.45
CA SER A 329 6.83 -5.46 -6.94
C SER A 329 5.91 -4.98 -8.07
N LEU A 330 6.43 -4.20 -9.03
CA LEU A 330 5.68 -3.80 -10.21
C LEU A 330 5.34 -5.01 -11.09
N ALA A 331 6.28 -5.93 -11.32
CA ALA A 331 5.99 -7.18 -12.05
C ALA A 331 4.84 -7.96 -11.39
N MET A 332 4.85 -8.08 -10.07
CA MET A 332 3.74 -8.69 -9.33
C MET A 332 2.42 -7.94 -9.53
N LEU A 333 2.42 -6.60 -9.48
CA LEU A 333 1.21 -5.81 -9.68
C LEU A 333 0.66 -5.92 -11.10
N LEU A 334 1.52 -5.79 -12.12
CA LEU A 334 1.11 -5.79 -13.53
C LEU A 334 0.51 -7.12 -14.00
N PHE A 335 0.93 -8.24 -13.40
CA PHE A 335 0.48 -9.57 -13.81
C PHE A 335 -0.38 -10.30 -12.76
N SER A 336 -0.85 -9.61 -11.72
CA SER A 336 -1.83 -10.17 -10.79
C SER A 336 -3.21 -9.56 -11.01
N ILE A 337 -4.28 -10.31 -10.72
CA ILE A 337 -5.61 -9.71 -10.65
C ILE A 337 -5.57 -8.64 -9.55
N PHE A 338 -5.82 -7.40 -9.95
CA PHE A 338 -5.69 -6.23 -9.11
C PHE A 338 -6.71 -6.26 -7.98
N GLN A 339 -6.32 -6.75 -6.81
CA GLN A 339 -7.01 -6.37 -5.58
C GLN A 339 -6.57 -4.95 -5.20
N TYR A 340 -7.54 -4.03 -5.18
CA TYR A 340 -7.38 -2.57 -5.12
C TYR A 340 -6.43 -2.04 -4.01
N TYR A 341 -6.17 -2.83 -2.97
CA TYR A 341 -5.32 -2.46 -1.84
C TYR A 341 -3.87 -2.97 -1.93
N ARG A 342 -3.54 -3.91 -2.82
CA ARG A 342 -2.20 -4.55 -2.87
C ARG A 342 -1.09 -3.65 -3.41
N VAL A 343 -1.46 -2.58 -4.13
CA VAL A 343 -0.52 -1.57 -4.62
C VAL A 343 0.24 -0.89 -3.47
N VAL A 344 -0.30 -0.90 -2.24
CA VAL A 344 0.40 -0.42 -1.04
C VAL A 344 1.80 -1.01 -0.88
N MET A 345 2.04 -2.24 -1.33
CA MET A 345 3.34 -2.91 -1.19
C MET A 345 4.47 -2.22 -1.96
N VAL A 346 4.16 -1.55 -3.08
CA VAL A 346 5.18 -0.83 -3.87
C VAL A 346 5.34 0.63 -3.42
N CYS A 347 4.32 1.22 -2.78
CA CYS A 347 4.27 2.64 -2.44
C CYS A 347 5.49 3.18 -1.69
N PRO A 348 6.03 2.51 -0.65
CA PRO A 348 7.21 3.03 0.07
C PRO A 348 8.45 3.08 -0.81
N PHE A 349 8.67 2.02 -1.60
CA PHE A 349 9.88 1.86 -2.40
C PHE A 349 9.84 2.70 -3.67
N ILE A 350 8.68 2.86 -4.30
CA ILE A 350 8.53 3.81 -5.41
C ILE A 350 8.68 5.25 -4.92
N ALA A 351 8.15 5.61 -3.75
CA ALA A 351 8.37 6.94 -3.17
C ALA A 351 9.84 7.24 -2.89
N ILE A 352 10.62 6.23 -2.46
CA ILE A 352 12.07 6.32 -2.35
C ILE A 352 12.71 6.49 -3.75
N LEU A 353 12.37 5.63 -4.71
CA LEU A 353 12.92 5.65 -6.08
C LEU A 353 12.73 7.02 -6.75
N MET A 354 11.54 7.62 -6.60
CA MET A 354 11.22 8.92 -7.19
C MET A 354 12.16 10.04 -6.72
N VAL A 355 12.64 10.01 -5.47
CA VAL A 355 13.39 11.14 -4.85
C VAL A 355 14.90 10.94 -4.78
N ILE A 356 15.40 9.72 -5.01
CA ILE A 356 16.84 9.41 -4.92
C ILE A 356 17.63 10.19 -5.98
N ASP A 357 17.02 10.42 -7.14
CA ASP A 357 17.61 11.17 -8.24
C ASP A 357 16.84 12.47 -8.47
N LYS A 358 17.52 13.60 -8.24
CA LYS A 358 16.89 14.94 -8.30
C LYS A 358 16.55 15.35 -9.73
N GLU A 359 17.33 14.91 -10.71
CA GLU A 359 17.11 15.25 -12.13
C GLU A 359 15.86 14.53 -12.63
N LYS A 360 15.67 13.28 -12.19
CA LYS A 360 14.52 12.44 -12.57
C LYS A 360 13.28 12.68 -11.72
N TYR A 361 13.39 13.46 -10.63
CA TYR A 361 12.32 13.64 -9.66
C TYR A 361 10.98 14.06 -10.28
N ARG A 362 10.99 15.11 -11.11
CA ARG A 362 9.77 15.66 -11.72
C ARG A 362 9.07 14.62 -12.59
N ILE A 363 9.80 14.01 -13.53
CA ILE A 363 9.22 13.04 -14.45
C ILE A 363 8.75 11.78 -13.72
N ASN A 364 9.48 11.33 -12.69
CA ASN A 364 9.10 10.22 -11.84
C ASN A 364 7.75 10.46 -11.14
N VAL A 365 7.56 11.63 -10.53
CA VAL A 365 6.30 11.95 -9.86
C VAL A 365 5.15 12.10 -10.86
N ILE A 366 5.39 12.68 -12.04
CA ILE A 366 4.37 12.78 -13.10
C ILE A 366 3.93 11.37 -13.52
N MET A 367 4.86 10.49 -13.85
CA MET A 367 4.54 9.13 -14.30
C MET A 367 3.82 8.33 -13.22
N GLU A 368 4.30 8.37 -11.98
CA GLU A 368 3.64 7.66 -10.87
C GLU A 368 2.24 8.23 -10.59
N THR A 369 2.04 9.54 -10.76
CA THR A 369 0.72 10.18 -10.62
C THR A 369 -0.24 9.68 -11.71
N ILE A 370 0.21 9.62 -12.98
CA ILE A 370 -0.59 9.10 -14.08
C ILE A 370 -0.91 7.62 -13.84
N ILE A 371 0.09 6.79 -13.50
CA ILE A 371 -0.11 5.38 -13.14
C ILE A 371 -1.16 5.25 -12.02
N SER A 372 -1.03 6.04 -10.96
CA SER A 372 -1.94 5.98 -9.81
C SER A 372 -3.36 6.35 -10.16
N ILE A 373 -3.55 7.39 -10.98
CA ILE A 373 -4.89 7.81 -11.45
C ILE A 373 -5.48 6.76 -12.39
N SER A 374 -4.70 6.24 -13.35
CA SER A 374 -5.16 5.21 -14.28
C SER A 374 -5.58 3.93 -13.55
N LEU A 375 -4.74 3.45 -12.63
CA LEU A 375 -5.08 2.32 -11.76
C LEU A 375 -6.31 2.62 -10.91
N PHE A 376 -6.42 3.83 -10.33
CA PHE A 376 -7.60 4.20 -9.55
C PHE A 376 -8.89 4.16 -10.37
N ILE A 377 -8.87 4.65 -11.60
CA ILE A 377 -10.02 4.61 -12.50
C ILE A 377 -10.39 3.16 -12.84
N ILE A 378 -9.40 2.32 -13.18
CA ILE A 378 -9.62 0.87 -13.39
C ILE A 378 -10.33 0.25 -12.18
N LEU A 379 -9.88 0.57 -10.97
CA LEU A 379 -10.46 0.03 -9.74
C LEU A 379 -11.88 0.55 -9.47
N ILE A 380 -12.14 1.84 -9.70
CA ILE A 380 -13.50 2.40 -9.58
C ILE A 380 -14.45 1.71 -10.56
N ILE A 381 -14.01 1.45 -11.79
CA ILE A 381 -14.83 0.82 -12.82
C ILE A 381 -15.05 -0.68 -12.52
N GLN A 382 -13.97 -1.46 -12.35
CA GLN A 382 -14.06 -2.92 -12.20
C GLN A 382 -14.51 -3.35 -10.81
N SER A 383 -14.10 -2.62 -9.77
CA SER A 383 -14.42 -2.91 -8.37
C SER A 383 -15.44 -1.93 -7.79
N GLY A 384 -16.24 -1.27 -8.63
CA GLY A 384 -17.25 -0.29 -8.19
C GLY A 384 -18.22 -0.86 -7.16
N ALA A 385 -18.54 -2.16 -7.23
CA ALA A 385 -19.37 -2.82 -6.21
C ALA A 385 -18.67 -2.93 -4.83
N TYR A 386 -17.34 -2.86 -4.77
CA TYR A 386 -16.56 -3.13 -3.55
C TYR A 386 -15.82 -1.90 -3.01
N LEU A 387 -15.50 -0.92 -3.87
CA LEU A 387 -14.74 0.28 -3.55
C LEU A 387 -15.66 1.49 -3.42
N PHE A 388 -15.56 2.23 -2.31
CA PHE A 388 -16.42 3.38 -1.98
C PHE A 388 -17.92 3.06 -2.19
N VAL A 389 -18.39 1.97 -1.59
CA VAL A 389 -19.80 1.55 -1.62
C VAL A 389 -20.52 1.93 -0.32
N SER A 390 -21.81 2.26 -0.41
CA SER A 390 -22.66 2.66 0.73
C SER A 390 -22.63 1.65 1.90
N ARG A 391 -22.58 0.34 1.60
CA ARG A 391 -22.52 -0.75 2.59
C ARG A 391 -21.36 -0.63 3.59
N VAL A 392 -20.23 -0.09 3.14
CA VAL A 392 -18.98 0.04 3.93
C VAL A 392 -19.06 1.19 4.95
N ILE A 393 -19.97 2.15 4.73
CA ILE A 393 -20.18 3.29 5.64
C ILE A 393 -21.23 2.97 6.70
N ASN A 394 -22.25 2.17 6.35
CA ASN A 394 -23.34 1.73 7.22
C ASN A 394 -22.92 0.93 8.48
N LYS A 395 -21.62 0.68 8.67
CA LYS A 395 -21.06 -0.02 9.83
C LYS A 395 -20.19 0.85 10.74
N ASN A 396 -20.08 2.15 10.46
CA ASN A 396 -19.07 3.01 11.08
C ASN A 396 -19.67 4.23 11.83
N VAL A 397 -18.83 5.20 12.22
CA VAL A 397 -19.21 6.39 13.00
C VAL A 397 -20.42 7.11 12.43
N LEU A 398 -20.58 7.15 11.10
CA LEU A 398 -21.73 7.79 10.47
C LEU A 398 -23.07 7.21 10.97
N LYS A 399 -23.19 5.88 11.02
CA LYS A 399 -24.40 5.21 11.53
C LYS A 399 -24.65 5.53 13.00
N PHE A 400 -23.58 5.66 13.79
CA PHE A 400 -23.69 5.99 15.21
C PHE A 400 -24.12 7.44 15.44
N VAL A 401 -23.62 8.38 14.64
CA VAL A 401 -23.89 9.82 14.78
C VAL A 401 -25.21 10.24 14.15
N PHE A 402 -25.53 9.73 12.96
CA PHE A 402 -26.67 10.16 12.15
C PHE A 402 -27.83 9.16 12.11
N GLY A 403 -27.69 8.01 12.78
CA GLY A 403 -28.65 6.90 12.66
C GLY A 403 -28.52 6.18 11.32
N THR A 404 -29.38 5.18 11.07
CA THR A 404 -29.56 4.66 9.70
C THR A 404 -30.25 5.74 8.89
N SER A 405 -29.51 6.50 8.07
CA SER A 405 -30.17 7.30 7.05
C SER A 405 -30.97 6.33 6.16
N GLY A 406 -32.22 6.69 5.85
CA GLY A 406 -33.17 5.85 5.09
C GLY A 406 -32.79 5.58 3.64
N VAL A 407 -31.50 5.66 3.31
CA VAL A 407 -30.97 5.37 1.98
C VAL A 407 -30.77 3.86 1.87
N GLU A 408 -31.84 3.14 1.54
CA GLU A 408 -31.84 1.68 1.30
C GLU A 408 -31.06 1.25 0.03
N GLY A 409 -30.35 2.16 -0.61
CA GLY A 409 -29.62 1.91 -1.86
C GLY A 409 -28.24 1.29 -1.68
N TYR A 410 -27.97 0.19 -2.39
CA TYR A 410 -26.62 -0.26 -2.70
C TYR A 410 -26.06 0.56 -3.88
N PHE A 411 -25.13 1.48 -3.61
CA PHE A 411 -24.57 2.36 -4.64
C PHE A 411 -23.09 2.70 -4.39
N SER A 412 -22.41 3.09 -5.47
CA SER A 412 -21.08 3.66 -5.46
C SER A 412 -20.88 4.54 -6.71
N LEU A 413 -19.82 5.34 -6.73
CA LEU A 413 -19.46 6.12 -7.91
C LEU A 413 -19.20 5.21 -9.13
N GLY A 414 -18.51 4.09 -8.92
CA GLY A 414 -18.20 3.14 -9.99
C GLY A 414 -19.44 2.50 -10.61
N MET A 415 -20.42 2.13 -9.77
CA MET A 415 -21.69 1.57 -10.24
C MET A 415 -22.46 2.57 -11.11
N ASP A 416 -22.51 3.83 -10.70
CA ASP A 416 -23.25 4.85 -11.47
C ASP A 416 -22.52 5.24 -12.76
N ILE A 417 -21.18 5.30 -12.77
CA ILE A 417 -20.40 5.47 -14.00
C ILE A 417 -20.69 4.32 -14.98
N SER A 418 -20.74 3.08 -14.49
CA SER A 418 -21.00 1.91 -15.35
C SER A 418 -22.40 1.91 -15.98
N ARG A 419 -23.35 2.69 -15.44
CA ARG A 419 -24.69 2.86 -16.02
C ARG A 419 -24.72 3.90 -17.14
N TRP A 420 -23.77 4.83 -17.18
CA TRP A 420 -23.74 5.94 -18.14
C TRP A 420 -22.89 5.64 -19.38
N ILE A 421 -22.07 4.59 -19.33
CA ILE A 421 -21.12 4.22 -20.39
C ILE A 421 -21.49 2.81 -20.88
N SER A 422 -21.50 2.60 -22.19
CA SER A 422 -21.73 1.25 -22.75
C SER A 422 -20.61 0.29 -22.35
N ASN A 423 -20.94 -1.00 -22.25
CA ASN A 423 -19.96 -2.04 -21.88
C ASN A 423 -18.74 -2.08 -22.82
N ASP A 424 -18.93 -1.84 -24.11
CA ASP A 424 -17.85 -1.81 -25.09
C ASP A 424 -16.90 -0.63 -24.83
N MET A 425 -17.45 0.56 -24.59
CA MET A 425 -16.65 1.75 -24.25
C MET A 425 -15.92 1.58 -22.91
N LEU A 426 -16.55 0.93 -21.94
CA LEU A 426 -15.93 0.61 -20.66
C LEU A 426 -14.72 -0.31 -20.84
N THR A 427 -14.86 -1.33 -21.70
CA THR A 427 -13.80 -2.28 -22.02
C THR A 427 -12.62 -1.58 -22.70
N ILE A 428 -12.89 -0.72 -23.68
CA ILE A 428 -11.86 0.08 -24.37
C ILE A 428 -11.13 0.99 -23.38
N LEU A 429 -11.86 1.71 -22.51
CA LEU A 429 -11.26 2.57 -21.49
C LEU A 429 -10.36 1.78 -20.53
N LEU A 430 -10.80 0.63 -20.06
CA LEU A 430 -10.00 -0.25 -19.19
C LEU A 430 -8.71 -0.71 -19.87
N GLN A 431 -8.76 -1.08 -21.16
CA GLN A 431 -7.58 -1.46 -21.93
C GLN A 431 -6.60 -0.30 -22.11
N ILE A 432 -7.10 0.90 -22.40
CA ILE A 432 -6.28 2.12 -22.51
C ILE A 432 -5.56 2.39 -21.18
N PHE A 433 -6.29 2.43 -20.07
CA PHE A 433 -5.69 2.69 -18.76
C PHE A 433 -4.71 1.59 -18.35
N ALA A 434 -5.02 0.31 -18.61
CA ALA A 434 -4.11 -0.79 -18.31
C ALA A 434 -2.81 -0.68 -19.13
N THR A 435 -2.93 -0.31 -20.41
CA THR A 435 -1.76 -0.07 -21.28
C THR A 435 -0.90 1.07 -20.75
N VAL A 436 -1.50 2.21 -20.38
CA VAL A 436 -0.78 3.34 -19.78
C VAL A 436 -0.02 2.91 -18.53
N VAL A 437 -0.66 2.13 -17.65
CA VAL A 437 -0.04 1.62 -16.43
C VAL A 437 1.17 0.73 -16.73
N VAL A 438 1.04 -0.21 -17.66
CA VAL A 438 2.12 -1.11 -18.07
C VAL A 438 3.30 -0.32 -18.65
N ILE A 439 3.04 0.54 -19.65
CA ILE A 439 4.08 1.28 -20.36
C ILE A 439 4.82 2.24 -19.43
N LEU A 440 4.10 3.02 -18.62
CA LEU A 440 4.75 3.94 -17.69
C LEU A 440 5.49 3.22 -16.56
N SER A 441 5.01 2.05 -16.12
CA SER A 441 5.73 1.22 -15.15
C SER A 441 7.07 0.73 -15.72
N ILE A 442 7.08 0.27 -16.97
CA ILE A 442 8.31 -0.11 -17.68
C ILE A 442 9.23 1.12 -17.82
N PHE A 443 8.69 2.27 -18.20
CA PHE A 443 9.50 3.48 -18.37
C PHE A 443 10.12 3.97 -17.04
N ILE A 444 9.40 3.89 -15.92
CA ILE A 444 9.97 4.14 -14.59
C ILE A 444 11.18 3.21 -14.33
N LEU A 445 11.10 1.93 -14.69
CA LEU A 445 12.21 0.99 -14.52
C LEU A 445 13.37 1.25 -15.48
N VAL A 446 13.12 1.68 -16.70
CA VAL A 446 14.20 2.05 -17.64
C VAL A 446 14.89 3.33 -17.17
N LEU A 447 14.11 4.35 -16.83
CA LEU A 447 14.60 5.66 -16.41
C LEU A 447 15.46 5.60 -15.14
N ASN A 448 15.03 4.79 -14.17
CA ASN A 448 15.66 4.70 -12.86
C ASN A 448 16.65 3.53 -12.73
N TYR A 449 17.01 2.86 -13.83
CA TYR A 449 18.09 1.88 -13.79
C TYR A 449 19.40 2.59 -13.38
N PRO A 450 20.11 2.14 -12.32
CA PRO A 450 21.23 2.90 -11.74
C PRO A 450 22.37 3.26 -12.71
N ARG A 451 22.59 2.45 -13.76
CA ARG A 451 23.60 2.69 -14.80
C ARG A 451 23.02 3.23 -16.12
N ALA A 452 21.75 3.62 -16.17
CA ALA A 452 21.17 4.12 -17.41
C ALA A 452 21.85 5.45 -17.78
N LYS A 453 22.61 5.42 -18.88
CA LYS A 453 23.11 6.63 -19.54
C LYS A 453 22.07 7.09 -20.54
N LEU A 454 21.14 7.93 -20.07
CA LEU A 454 20.09 8.49 -20.91
C LEU A 454 20.56 9.80 -21.53
N GLU A 455 21.78 9.79 -22.10
CA GLU A 455 22.43 10.97 -22.69
C GLU A 455 21.63 11.59 -23.85
N PHE A 456 20.69 10.83 -24.43
CA PHE A 456 19.77 11.29 -25.47
C PHE A 456 18.47 11.91 -24.95
N LEU A 457 18.15 11.77 -23.65
CA LEU A 457 16.99 12.41 -23.03
C LEU A 457 17.46 13.70 -22.36
N ASP A 458 17.27 14.84 -23.03
CA ASP A 458 17.40 16.14 -22.39
C ASP A 458 16.22 16.33 -21.42
N ILE A 459 16.38 15.84 -20.18
CA ILE A 459 15.37 15.99 -19.14
C ILE A 459 15.48 17.43 -18.63
N PRO A 460 14.52 18.31 -18.95
CA PRO A 460 14.64 19.70 -18.58
C PRO A 460 14.61 19.84 -17.06
N SER A 461 15.55 20.63 -16.50
CA SER A 461 15.71 20.89 -15.06
C SER A 461 14.62 21.81 -14.48
N ILE A 462 13.38 21.54 -14.85
CA ILE A 462 12.21 22.31 -14.43
C ILE A 462 11.78 21.84 -13.04
N LYS A 463 11.56 22.81 -12.14
CA LYS A 463 11.04 22.54 -10.81
C LYS A 463 9.64 21.92 -10.91
N MET A 464 9.40 20.87 -10.12
CA MET A 464 8.12 20.21 -10.04
C MET A 464 6.98 21.17 -9.68
N GLU A 465 5.92 21.15 -10.47
CA GLU A 465 4.76 21.99 -10.25
C GLU A 465 3.91 21.45 -9.09
N ARG A 466 3.67 22.32 -8.10
CA ARG A 466 3.07 21.91 -6.84
C ARG A 466 1.60 21.45 -6.96
N TRP A 467 0.90 21.88 -8.02
CA TRP A 467 -0.49 21.46 -8.28
C TRP A 467 -0.59 19.97 -8.56
N ILE A 468 0.47 19.33 -9.06
CA ILE A 468 0.49 17.89 -9.32
C ILE A 468 0.34 17.10 -8.01
N TYR A 469 0.97 17.55 -6.91
CA TYR A 469 0.79 16.96 -5.59
C TYR A 469 -0.66 17.08 -5.09
N TRP A 470 -1.32 18.19 -5.42
CA TRP A 470 -2.72 18.41 -5.03
C TRP A 470 -3.65 17.52 -5.84
N VAL A 471 -3.44 17.40 -7.15
CA VAL A 471 -4.19 16.47 -8.01
C VAL A 471 -4.08 15.04 -7.47
N ARG A 472 -2.86 14.56 -7.21
CA ARG A 472 -2.61 13.25 -6.60
C ARG A 472 -3.41 13.03 -5.31
N THR A 473 -3.48 14.05 -4.46
CA THR A 473 -4.16 13.99 -3.16
C THR A 473 -5.69 14.05 -3.30
N LEU A 474 -6.19 14.87 -4.22
CA LEU A 474 -7.62 15.18 -4.35
C LEU A 474 -8.39 14.14 -5.17
N VAL A 475 -7.72 13.28 -5.95
CA VAL A 475 -8.39 12.23 -6.73
C VAL A 475 -9.25 11.31 -5.86
N VAL A 476 -8.82 11.00 -4.62
CA VAL A 476 -9.59 10.15 -3.70
C VAL A 476 -10.80 10.88 -3.08
N VAL A 477 -10.76 12.21 -3.04
CA VAL A 477 -11.81 13.05 -2.42
C VAL A 477 -13.12 12.89 -3.17
N ILE A 478 -13.08 12.80 -4.49
CA ILE A 478 -14.29 12.72 -5.34
C ILE A 478 -15.19 11.53 -4.93
N PRO A 479 -14.73 10.27 -4.94
CA PRO A 479 -15.60 9.16 -4.54
C PRO A 479 -15.92 9.15 -3.04
N VAL A 480 -15.02 9.62 -2.17
CA VAL A 480 -15.29 9.73 -0.73
C VAL A 480 -16.49 10.63 -0.47
N PHE A 481 -16.46 11.85 -1.00
CA PHE A 481 -17.54 12.83 -0.80
C PHE A 481 -18.78 12.48 -1.60
N TYR A 482 -18.66 11.80 -2.74
CA TYR A 482 -19.81 11.29 -3.48
C TYR A 482 -20.67 10.35 -2.61
N VAL A 483 -20.05 9.37 -1.94
CA VAL A 483 -20.82 8.41 -1.12
C VAL A 483 -21.34 9.07 0.15
N LEU A 484 -20.51 9.89 0.82
CA LEU A 484 -20.93 10.59 2.03
C LEU A 484 -22.09 11.57 1.76
N GLY A 485 -22.03 12.32 0.65
CA GLY A 485 -23.07 13.26 0.26
C GLY A 485 -24.41 12.56 0.01
N ARG A 486 -24.41 11.46 -0.74
CA ARG A 486 -25.61 10.65 -0.99
C ARG A 486 -26.16 9.89 0.22
N MET A 487 -25.44 9.86 1.33
CA MET A 487 -25.91 9.27 2.58
C MET A 487 -26.52 10.30 3.54
N ILE A 488 -26.15 11.57 3.38
CA ILE A 488 -26.63 12.69 4.21
C ILE A 488 -27.90 13.30 3.60
N VAL A 489 -27.98 13.35 2.27
CA VAL A 489 -29.20 13.68 1.52
C VAL A 489 -30.09 12.45 1.47
#